data_AF-A0A2M8BV73-F1
#
_entry.id   AF-A0A2M8BV73-F1
#
_cell.length_a   1.000
_cell.length_b   1.000
_cell.length_c   1.000
_cell.angle_alpha   90.00
_cell.angle_beta   90.00
_cell.angle_gamma   90.00
#
_symmetry.space_group_name_H-M   'P 1'
#
loop_
_entity.id
_entity.type
_entity.pdbx_description
1 polymer ?
#
loop_
_entity_poly.entity_id
_entity_poly.type
_entity_poly.pdbx_seq_one_letter_code
_entity_poly.pdbx_strand_id
1 'polypeptide(L)'
;YFDVDFIAAKGGDVFVSESNVRVTGGTHVYEARKELVGRNFTKKSFVVSNNMYSIPPKKFTFKKLHKLMVPILFSRKTKEGLVICSSNLLYDGYLSYIVFGKNKKRAVMIEEKMKELLVK
;
A
#
# COMPACT_ATOMS: atom_id res chain seq x y z
N TYR A 1 -13.98 9.88 10.57
CA TYR A 1 -13.21 10.00 9.32
C TYR A 1 -14.07 10.74 8.31
N PHE A 2 -13.51 11.74 7.65
CA PHE A 2 -14.21 12.56 6.66
C PHE A 2 -13.28 12.70 5.46
N ASP A 3 -13.50 11.84 4.46
CA ASP A 3 -12.72 11.79 3.23
C ASP A 3 -13.53 12.47 2.13
N VAL A 4 -12.89 13.33 1.34
CA VAL A 4 -13.55 14.14 0.31
C VAL A 4 -12.81 13.92 -1.00
N ASP A 5 -13.53 13.39 -1.98
CA ASP A 5 -12.99 13.11 -3.29
C ASP A 5 -13.12 14.30 -4.21
N PHE A 6 -12.04 14.58 -4.94
CA PHE A 6 -11.96 15.66 -5.90
C PHE A 6 -11.57 15.14 -7.27
N ILE A 7 -12.09 15.79 -8.31
CA ILE A 7 -11.72 15.53 -9.71
C ILE A 7 -10.97 16.75 -10.24
N ALA A 8 -9.78 16.54 -10.80
CA ALA A 8 -9.00 17.58 -11.47
C ALA A 8 -9.30 17.57 -12.98
N ALA A 9 -9.82 18.67 -13.51
CA ALA A 9 -10.07 18.86 -14.94
C ALA A 9 -8.77 19.13 -15.71
N LYS A 10 -8.81 18.98 -17.05
CA LYS A 10 -7.65 19.22 -17.94
C LYS A 10 -7.07 20.64 -17.82
N GLY A 11 -7.88 21.62 -17.39
CA GLY A 11 -7.47 23.01 -17.14
C GLY A 11 -6.92 23.29 -15.74
N GLY A 12 -6.86 22.29 -14.85
CA GLY A 12 -6.39 22.45 -13.46
C GLY A 12 -7.48 22.80 -12.45
N ASP A 13 -8.72 23.06 -12.90
CA ASP A 13 -9.86 23.24 -12.01
C ASP A 13 -10.13 21.95 -11.22
N VAL A 14 -10.51 22.10 -9.95
CA VAL A 14 -10.75 21.00 -9.03
C VAL A 14 -12.19 21.05 -8.54
N PHE A 15 -12.92 19.96 -8.72
CA PHE A 15 -14.34 19.86 -8.36
C PHE A 15 -14.53 18.83 -7.26
N VAL A 16 -15.34 19.14 -6.25
CA VAL A 16 -15.79 18.16 -5.24
C VAL A 16 -16.75 17.19 -5.92
N SER A 17 -16.52 15.89 -5.75
CA SER A 17 -17.35 14.83 -6.31
C SER A 17 -18.23 14.19 -5.24
N GLU A 18 -17.60 13.66 -4.18
CA GLU A 18 -18.29 12.94 -3.11
C GLU A 18 -17.61 13.10 -1.75
N SER A 19 -18.35 12.82 -0.69
CA SER A 19 -17.83 12.71 0.67
C SER A 19 -18.07 11.31 1.22
N ASN A 20 -17.03 10.68 1.76
CA ASN A 20 -17.07 9.37 2.39
C ASN A 20 -16.90 9.52 3.91
N VAL A 21 -18.00 9.36 4.66
CA VAL A 21 -18.02 9.53 6.13
C VAL A 21 -17.85 8.18 6.85
N ARG A 22 -16.87 7.38 6.40
CA ARG A 22 -16.53 6.06 6.98
C ARG A 22 -15.02 5.82 6.94
N VAL A 23 -14.57 4.73 7.57
CA VAL A 23 -13.20 4.23 7.35
C VAL A 23 -13.11 3.69 5.93
N THR A 24 -12.24 4.26 5.11
CA THR A 24 -12.03 3.87 3.71
C THR A 24 -10.76 3.02 3.56
N GLY A 25 -10.58 2.46 2.36
CA GLY A 25 -9.31 1.84 1.98
C GLY A 25 -8.12 2.79 2.06
N GLY A 26 -8.31 4.12 2.01
CA GLY A 26 -7.24 5.10 2.20
C GLY A 26 -6.93 5.41 3.66
N THR A 27 -7.90 5.22 4.56
CA THR A 27 -7.77 5.59 5.97
C THR A 27 -6.63 4.85 6.67
N HIS A 28 -6.58 3.52 6.55
CA HIS A 28 -5.53 2.72 7.19
C HIS A 28 -4.14 2.98 6.57
N VAL A 29 -4.08 3.31 5.27
CA VAL A 29 -2.84 3.68 4.59
C VAL A 29 -2.28 4.98 5.15
N TYR A 30 -3.15 5.98 5.34
CA TYR A 30 -2.79 7.26 5.95
C TYR A 30 -2.29 7.09 7.38
N GLU A 31 -3.04 6.38 8.23
CA GLU A 31 -2.64 6.15 9.63
C GLU A 31 -1.35 5.33 9.73
N ALA A 32 -1.20 4.26 8.93
CA ALA A 32 0.04 3.49 8.87
C ALA A 32 1.24 4.37 8.46
N ARG A 33 1.06 5.29 7.50
CA ARG A 33 2.11 6.22 7.08
C ARG A 33 2.48 7.19 8.20
N LYS A 34 1.49 7.73 8.90
CA LYS A 34 1.68 8.63 10.04
C LYS A 34 2.48 7.96 11.16
N GLU A 35 2.15 6.72 11.50
CA GLU A 35 2.81 5.97 12.57
C GLU A 35 4.21 5.46 12.17
N LEU A 36 4.35 4.90 10.97
CA LEU A 36 5.60 4.25 10.54
C LEU A 36 6.66 5.23 10.04
N VAL A 37 6.24 6.33 9.39
CA VAL A 37 7.15 7.32 8.81
C VAL A 37 7.26 8.58 9.69
N GLY A 38 6.18 8.94 10.37
CA GLY A 38 6.04 10.14 11.20
C GLY A 38 5.26 11.25 10.50
N ARG A 39 4.75 12.23 11.27
CA ARG A 39 3.81 13.28 10.79
C ARG A 39 4.26 14.09 9.56
N ASN A 40 5.56 14.22 9.32
CA ASN A 40 6.10 14.92 8.14
C ASN A 40 6.32 13.99 6.93
N PHE A 41 5.51 12.93 6.80
CA PHE A 41 5.67 11.90 5.78
C PHE A 41 5.48 12.41 4.35
N THR A 42 4.72 13.50 4.14
CA THR A 42 4.41 14.03 2.80
C THR A 42 5.65 14.47 2.06
N LYS A 43 6.69 14.89 2.79
CA LYS A 43 8.00 15.28 2.25
C LYS A 43 9.04 14.15 2.25
N LYS A 44 8.76 13.03 2.93
CA LYS A 44 9.77 12.02 3.29
C LYS A 44 9.54 10.65 2.65
N SER A 45 8.31 10.36 2.23
CA SER A 45 7.96 9.08 1.63
C SER A 45 6.97 9.23 0.50
N PHE A 46 6.94 8.22 -0.35
CA PHE A 46 5.93 7.94 -1.34
C PHE A 46 5.31 6.59 -0.98
N VAL A 47 3.99 6.49 -1.12
CA VAL A 47 3.23 5.29 -0.74
C VAL A 47 2.48 4.76 -1.94
N VAL A 48 2.55 3.44 -2.11
CA VAL A 48 1.69 2.69 -3.02
C VAL A 48 0.95 1.65 -2.18
N SER A 49 -0.34 1.47 -2.43
CA SER A 49 -1.14 0.48 -1.71
C SER A 49 -2.12 -0.16 -2.67
N ASN A 50 -2.42 -1.43 -2.44
CA ASN A 50 -3.51 -2.11 -3.10
C ASN A 50 -4.20 -3.02 -2.07
N ASN A 51 -5.52 -2.90 -1.97
CA ASN A 51 -6.32 -3.64 -0.99
C ASN A 51 -6.80 -4.99 -1.51
N MET A 52 -6.71 -5.21 -2.83
CA MET A 52 -7.21 -6.39 -3.53
C MET A 52 -6.28 -6.76 -4.69
N TYR A 53 -4.97 -6.80 -4.45
CA TYR A 53 -4.04 -7.22 -5.49
C TYR A 53 -4.22 -8.70 -5.76
N SER A 54 -4.68 -9.06 -6.96
CA SER A 54 -4.87 -10.44 -7.35
C SER A 54 -3.52 -11.16 -7.39
N ILE A 55 -3.43 -12.28 -6.70
CA ILE A 55 -2.26 -13.16 -6.69
C ILE A 55 -2.59 -14.44 -7.48
N PRO A 56 -1.59 -15.10 -8.09
CA PRO A 56 -1.82 -16.36 -8.81
C PRO A 56 -2.57 -17.36 -7.93
N PRO A 57 -3.37 -18.28 -8.51
CA PRO A 57 -4.26 -19.22 -7.78
C PRO A 57 -3.53 -20.27 -6.91
N LYS A 58 -2.25 -20.05 -6.59
CA LYS A 58 -1.53 -20.77 -5.54
C LYS A 58 -2.19 -20.45 -4.19
N LYS A 59 -2.49 -21.48 -3.39
CA LYS A 59 -2.92 -21.30 -1.99
C LYS A 59 -1.74 -20.75 -1.16
N PHE A 60 -1.62 -19.43 -1.09
CA PHE A 60 -0.68 -18.77 -0.20
C PHE A 60 -1.21 -18.84 1.24
N THR A 61 -0.44 -19.42 2.15
CA THR A 61 -0.63 -19.18 3.58
C THR A 61 0.11 -17.91 3.97
N PHE A 62 -0.34 -17.23 5.02
CA PHE A 62 0.38 -16.06 5.56
C PHE A 62 1.85 -16.39 5.84
N LYS A 63 2.15 -17.57 6.40
CA LYS A 63 3.53 -18.03 6.66
C LYS A 63 4.38 -18.12 5.39
N LYS A 64 3.83 -18.68 4.30
CA LYS A 64 4.52 -18.77 3.01
C LYS A 64 4.75 -17.39 2.41
N LEU A 65 3.72 -16.56 2.39
CA LEU A 65 3.80 -15.20 1.89
C LEU A 65 4.82 -14.37 2.67
N HIS A 66 4.75 -14.38 4.00
CA HIS A 66 5.70 -13.66 4.86
C HIS A 66 7.13 -14.08 4.55
N LYS A 67 7.41 -15.40 4.46
CA LYS A 67 8.74 -15.92 4.13
C LYS A 67 9.25 -15.41 2.77
N LEU A 68 8.37 -15.37 1.75
CA LEU A 68 8.72 -14.83 0.43
C LEU A 68 9.03 -13.34 0.48
N MET A 69 8.28 -12.57 1.29
CA MET A 69 8.38 -11.11 1.35
C MET A 69 9.49 -10.59 2.25
N VAL A 70 10.11 -11.43 3.11
CA VAL A 70 11.21 -11.03 4.03
C VAL A 70 12.22 -10.05 3.41
N PRO A 71 12.73 -10.25 2.18
CA PRO A 71 13.75 -9.36 1.60
C PRO A 71 13.27 -7.92 1.35
N ILE A 72 11.96 -7.70 1.31
CA ILE A 72 11.34 -6.41 0.99
C ILE A 72 10.40 -5.91 2.08
N LEU A 73 10.30 -6.58 3.23
CA LEU A 73 9.47 -6.12 4.34
C LEU A 73 9.93 -4.76 4.86
N PHE A 74 8.98 -4.01 5.41
CA PHE A 74 9.22 -2.69 5.97
C PHE A 74 10.33 -2.70 7.02
N SER A 75 11.30 -1.81 6.85
CA SER A 75 12.39 -1.58 7.81
C SER A 75 12.16 -0.28 8.55
N ARG A 76 12.10 -0.35 9.88
CA ARG A 76 12.03 0.86 10.75
C ARG A 76 13.26 1.76 10.61
N LYS A 77 14.42 1.18 10.26
CA LYS A 77 15.67 1.92 10.09
C LYS A 77 15.64 2.81 8.85
N THR A 78 15.17 2.28 7.71
CA THR A 78 15.11 3.03 6.45
C THR A 78 13.78 3.73 6.24
N LYS A 79 12.73 3.31 6.96
CA LYS A 79 11.33 3.71 6.76
C LYS A 79 10.81 3.37 5.36
N GLU A 80 11.32 2.29 4.78
CA GLU A 80 10.96 1.79 3.46
C GLU A 80 10.63 0.30 3.52
N GLY A 81 9.85 -0.18 2.56
CA GLY A 81 9.51 -1.59 2.37
C GLY A 81 8.01 -1.85 2.37
N LEU A 82 7.67 -3.12 2.24
CA LEU A 82 6.31 -3.67 2.15
C LEU A 82 5.76 -3.98 3.55
N VAL A 83 4.53 -3.57 3.79
CA VAL A 83 3.69 -3.99 4.91
C VAL A 83 2.58 -4.86 4.34
N ILE A 84 2.44 -6.09 4.87
CA ILE A 84 1.29 -6.95 4.58
C ILE A 84 0.16 -6.50 5.50
N CYS A 85 -0.96 -6.06 4.92
CA CYS A 85 -2.02 -5.39 5.67
C CYS A 85 -3.11 -6.34 6.16
N SER A 86 -3.36 -7.43 5.43
CA SER A 86 -4.37 -8.41 5.80
C SER A 86 -4.05 -9.78 5.20
N SER A 87 -4.33 -10.84 5.96
CA SER A 87 -4.33 -12.22 5.49
C SER A 87 -5.71 -12.72 5.11
N ASN A 88 -6.77 -11.97 5.40
CA ASN A 88 -8.14 -12.48 5.33
C ASN A 88 -8.54 -12.85 3.91
N LEU A 89 -8.11 -12.11 2.88
CA LEU A 89 -8.46 -12.40 1.49
C LEU A 89 -7.41 -13.27 0.76
N LEU A 90 -6.39 -13.76 1.47
CA LEU A 90 -5.38 -14.61 0.84
C LEU A 90 -5.96 -15.92 0.34
N TYR A 91 -6.98 -16.47 1.03
CA TYR A 91 -7.66 -17.68 0.58
C TYR A 91 -8.46 -17.46 -0.72
N ASP A 92 -8.93 -16.23 -0.93
CA ASP A 92 -9.63 -15.79 -2.15
C ASP A 92 -8.67 -15.35 -3.27
N GLY A 93 -7.36 -15.46 -3.06
CA GLY A 93 -6.37 -15.06 -4.07
C GLY A 93 -6.16 -13.54 -4.15
N TYR A 94 -6.30 -12.83 -3.03
CA TYR A 94 -5.99 -11.41 -2.94
C TYR A 94 -5.00 -11.08 -1.82
N LEU A 95 -4.07 -10.19 -2.12
CA LEU A 95 -3.12 -9.60 -1.19
C LEU A 95 -3.45 -8.12 -0.96
N SER A 96 -3.60 -7.74 0.31
CA SER A 96 -3.64 -6.34 0.72
C SER A 96 -2.26 -5.92 1.26
N TYR A 97 -1.72 -4.82 0.73
CA TYR A 97 -0.40 -4.34 1.11
C TYR A 97 -0.25 -2.82 1.03
N ILE A 98 0.76 -2.31 1.73
CA ILE A 98 1.29 -0.94 1.60
C ILE A 98 2.79 -1.02 1.34
N VAL A 99 3.27 -0.29 0.35
CA VAL A 99 4.69 -0.08 0.07
C VAL A 99 5.08 1.35 0.43
N PHE A 100 6.13 1.47 1.23
CA PHE A 100 6.80 2.73 1.54
C PHE A 100 8.12 2.82 0.77
N GLY A 101 8.33 3.91 0.02
CA GLY A 101 9.63 4.25 -0.54
C GLY A 101 9.96 5.72 -0.29
N LYS A 102 11.24 6.11 -0.32
CA LYS A 102 11.66 7.51 -0.19
C LYS A 102 11.17 8.41 -1.33
N ASN A 103 10.81 7.83 -2.47
CA ASN A 103 10.25 8.49 -3.64
C ASN A 103 9.46 7.50 -4.50
N LYS A 104 8.77 8.00 -5.54
CA LYS A 104 7.96 7.20 -6.47
C LYS A 104 8.75 6.03 -7.07
N LYS A 105 9.95 6.30 -7.60
CA LYS A 105 10.81 5.27 -8.22
C LYS A 105 11.09 4.13 -7.24
N ARG A 106 11.41 4.45 -5.99
CA ARG A 106 11.74 3.45 -4.97
C ARG A 106 10.52 2.64 -4.53
N ALA A 107 9.37 3.27 -4.36
CA ALA A 107 8.13 2.56 -4.05
C ALA A 107 7.76 1.57 -5.17
N VAL A 108 7.77 2.03 -6.42
CA VAL A 108 7.48 1.18 -7.59
C VAL A 108 8.47 0.01 -7.69
N MET A 109 9.78 0.23 -7.47
CA MET A 109 10.76 -0.87 -7.47
C MET A 109 10.49 -1.94 -6.40
N ILE A 110 10.03 -1.54 -5.21
CA ILE A 110 9.68 -2.49 -4.14
C ILE A 110 8.41 -3.27 -4.53
N GLU A 111 7.43 -2.59 -5.12
CA GLU A 111 6.20 -3.20 -5.61
C GLU A 111 6.48 -4.22 -6.72
N GLU A 112 7.28 -3.86 -7.73
CA GLU A 112 7.69 -4.80 -8.79
C GLU A 112 8.45 -6.00 -8.22
N LYS A 113 9.31 -5.77 -7.21
CA LYS A 113 9.99 -6.89 -6.54
C LYS A 113 9.02 -7.83 -5.82
N MET A 114 7.97 -7.30 -5.21
CA MET A 114 6.88 -8.10 -4.63
C MET A 114 6.20 -8.94 -5.73
N LYS A 115 5.89 -8.35 -6.89
CA LYS A 115 5.26 -9.06 -8.02
C LYS A 115 6.14 -10.20 -8.53
N GLU A 116 7.44 -9.96 -8.71
CA GLU A 116 8.41 -11.01 -9.07
C GLU A 116 8.42 -12.17 -8.07
N LEU A 117 8.38 -11.87 -6.77
CA LEU A 117 8.39 -12.87 -5.70
C LEU A 117 7.11 -13.71 -5.65
N LEU A 118 5.98 -13.17 -6.11
CA LEU A 118 4.69 -13.88 -6.15
C LEU A 118 4.57 -14.85 -7.32
N VAL A 119 5.34 -14.65 -8.40
CA VAL A 119 5.33 -15.54 -9.57
C VAL A 119 6.21 -16.78 -9.36
N LYS A 120 7.25 -16.68 -8.51
CA LYS A 120 8.05 -17.83 -8.06
C LYS A 120 7.16 -18.89 -7.38
#